data_AF-A0A5C0VF26-F1
#
_entry.id   AF-A0A5C0VF26-F1
#
_cell.length_a   1.000
_cell.length_b   1.000
_cell.length_c   1.000
_cell.angle_alpha   90.00
_cell.angle_beta   90.00
_cell.angle_gamma   90.00
#
_symmetry.space_group_name_H-M   'P 1'
#
loop_
_entity.id
_entity.type
_entity.pdbx_description
1 polymer ?
#
loop_
_entity_poly.entity_id
_entity_poly.type
_entity_poly.pdbx_seq_one_letter_code
_entity_poly.pdbx_strand_id
1 'polypeptide(L)'
;MNNLWMLIFCVTCNRPLQKAISASLTEIEMLQLFIPFILLGLLTAFVGYKALAFKNKPQALLSQSPLVAAACVLGIGLGGFIDGIVFHQILQWHEMVSAKIIPLDFTSKSINMFWDGIFHAFTLLITFFGILLLYKLLQQNQVLKHRNLFIGGLLMGWGLFNLIEGLFNHHVFKFHTVKDFDLNPQIWNISFLAFSILIIVLGYFLIYKIKNIHHENWRTNS
;
A
#
# COMPACT_ATOMS: atom_id res chain seq x y z
N MET A 1 -14.27 1.57 33.09
CA MET A 1 -14.81 0.36 32.44
C MET A 1 -13.64 -0.54 32.08
N ASN A 2 -13.56 -1.74 32.66
CA ASN A 2 -12.49 -2.70 32.36
C ASN A 2 -12.73 -3.30 30.98
N ASN A 3 -11.91 -2.92 29.99
CA ASN A 3 -11.97 -3.47 28.63
C ASN A 3 -11.44 -4.92 28.63
N LEU A 4 -12.37 -5.87 28.78
CA LEU A 4 -12.13 -7.32 28.75
C LEU A 4 -11.39 -7.79 27.49
N TRP A 5 -11.49 -7.04 26.38
CA TRP A 5 -10.79 -7.29 25.12
C TRP A 5 -9.26 -7.20 25.22
N MET A 6 -8.72 -6.37 26.11
CA MET A 6 -7.26 -6.20 26.25
C MET A 6 -6.59 -7.27 27.14
N LEU A 7 -7.37 -8.08 27.86
CA LEU A 7 -6.85 -9.14 28.74
C LEU A 7 -6.62 -10.47 28.01
N ILE A 8 -7.32 -10.73 26.90
CA ILE A 8 -7.25 -12.02 26.17
C ILE A 8 -6.09 -12.03 25.16
N PHE A 9 -5.74 -10.87 24.59
CA PHE A 9 -4.61 -10.68 23.69
C PHE A 9 -3.69 -9.61 24.27
N CYS A 10 -2.82 -10.00 25.19
CA CYS A 10 -1.90 -9.10 25.88
C CYS A 10 -0.86 -8.57 24.88
N VAL A 11 -1.15 -7.47 24.17
CA VAL A 11 -0.25 -6.81 23.18
C VAL A 11 1.17 -6.65 23.73
N THR A 12 1.27 -6.44 25.04
CA THR A 12 2.50 -6.55 25.84
C THR A 12 2.12 -6.88 27.28
N CYS A 13 2.92 -7.65 28.02
CA CYS A 13 2.71 -7.83 29.47
C CYS A 13 3.03 -6.57 30.30
N ASN A 14 3.38 -5.45 29.66
CA ASN A 14 3.64 -4.15 30.29
C ASN A 14 2.35 -3.29 30.35
N ARG A 15 1.68 -3.30 31.51
CA ARG A 15 0.41 -2.56 31.72
C ARG A 15 0.50 -1.04 31.50
N PRO A 16 1.53 -0.32 31.99
CA PRO A 16 1.71 1.09 31.65
C PRO A 16 1.72 1.34 30.14
N LEU A 17 2.46 0.52 29.38
CA LEU A 17 2.53 0.66 27.93
C LEU A 17 1.21 0.31 27.25
N GLN A 18 0.49 -0.72 27.70
CA GLN A 18 -0.85 -1.02 27.18
C GLN A 18 -1.80 0.18 27.30
N LYS A 19 -1.82 0.82 28.48
CA LYS A 19 -2.65 2.01 28.71
C LYS A 19 -2.24 3.15 27.79
N ALA A 20 -0.93 3.36 27.64
CA ALA A 20 -0.38 4.41 26.79
C ALA A 20 -0.76 4.20 25.32
N ILE A 21 -0.67 2.96 24.80
CA ILE A 21 -1.13 2.60 23.45
C ILE A 21 -2.65 2.80 23.33
N SER A 22 -3.46 2.30 24.27
CA SER A 22 -4.92 2.39 24.19
C SER A 22 -5.46 3.82 24.29
N ALA A 23 -4.71 4.73 24.90
CA ALA A 23 -5.05 6.13 25.05
C ALA A 23 -4.25 7.04 24.10
N SER A 24 -3.49 6.45 23.16
CA SER A 24 -2.55 7.18 22.30
C SER A 24 -3.25 8.10 21.30
N LEU A 25 -4.42 7.71 20.82
CA LEU A 25 -5.21 8.44 19.83
C LEU A 25 -6.65 8.60 20.33
N THR A 26 -7.27 9.72 19.96
CA THR A 26 -8.72 9.91 20.14
C THR A 26 -9.51 8.99 19.22
N GLU A 27 -10.81 8.80 19.50
CA GLU A 27 -11.70 8.01 18.62
C GLU A 27 -11.74 8.57 17.19
N ILE A 28 -11.68 9.89 17.04
CA ILE A 28 -11.68 10.56 15.73
C ILE A 28 -10.37 10.31 15.00
N GLU A 29 -9.23 10.45 15.68
CA GLU A 29 -7.92 10.18 15.08
C GLU A 29 -7.77 8.71 14.71
N MET A 30 -8.27 7.80 15.52
CA MET A 30 -8.37 6.38 15.16
C MET A 30 -9.12 6.19 13.85
N LEU A 31 -10.32 6.75 13.72
CA LEU A 31 -11.09 6.67 12.47
C LEU A 31 -10.32 7.26 11.28
N GLN A 32 -9.69 8.42 11.46
CA GLN A 32 -8.88 9.09 10.43
C GLN A 32 -7.69 8.23 9.99
N LEU A 33 -6.97 7.64 10.92
CA LEU A 33 -5.81 6.78 10.65
C LEU A 33 -6.20 5.54 9.83
N PHE A 34 -7.42 5.01 10.02
CA PHE A 34 -7.91 3.86 9.27
C PHE A 34 -8.53 4.19 7.91
N ILE A 35 -8.84 5.45 7.60
CA ILE A 35 -9.42 5.83 6.30
C ILE A 35 -8.53 5.38 5.12
N PRO A 36 -7.21 5.65 5.08
CA PRO A 36 -6.35 5.20 3.99
C PRO A 36 -6.33 3.68 3.84
N PHE A 37 -6.28 2.94 4.95
CA PHE A 37 -6.32 1.48 4.94
C PHE A 37 -7.63 0.94 4.37
N ILE A 38 -8.77 1.54 4.73
CA ILE A 38 -10.07 1.14 4.20
C ILE A 38 -10.13 1.44 2.70
N LEU A 39 -9.69 2.62 2.25
CA LEU A 39 -9.68 2.98 0.84
C LEU A 39 -8.79 2.05 0.01
N LEU A 40 -7.58 1.75 0.48
CA LEU A 40 -6.66 0.80 -0.16
C LEU A 40 -7.22 -0.63 -0.13
N GLY A 41 -7.86 -1.04 0.97
CA GLY A 41 -8.53 -2.34 1.09
C GLY A 41 -9.68 -2.50 0.08
N LEU A 42 -10.54 -1.49 -0.05
CA LEU A 42 -11.62 -1.50 -1.04
C LEU A 42 -11.08 -1.47 -2.47
N LEU A 43 -10.06 -0.66 -2.75
CA LEU A 43 -9.40 -0.59 -4.05
C LEU A 43 -8.81 -1.95 -4.44
N THR A 44 -8.04 -2.57 -3.54
CA THR A 44 -7.40 -3.87 -3.78
C THR A 44 -8.42 -4.98 -3.95
N ALA A 45 -9.49 -4.99 -3.15
CA ALA A 45 -10.60 -5.93 -3.31
C ALA A 45 -11.31 -5.77 -4.66
N PHE A 46 -11.59 -4.53 -5.09
CA PHE A 46 -12.21 -4.25 -6.38
C PHE A 46 -11.33 -4.68 -7.56
N VAL A 47 -10.05 -4.29 -7.55
CA VAL A 47 -9.06 -4.65 -8.58
C VAL A 47 -8.88 -6.18 -8.62
N GLY A 48 -8.77 -6.83 -7.47
CA GLY A 48 -8.67 -8.28 -7.35
C GLY A 48 -9.91 -9.01 -7.86
N TYR A 49 -11.11 -8.52 -7.55
CA TYR A 49 -12.36 -9.05 -8.08
C TYR A 49 -12.40 -8.98 -9.60
N LYS A 50 -12.03 -7.83 -10.19
CA LYS A 50 -11.95 -7.67 -11.65
C LYS A 50 -10.94 -8.62 -12.29
N ALA A 51 -9.80 -8.87 -11.64
CA ALA A 51 -8.80 -9.82 -12.10
C ALA A 51 -9.35 -11.25 -12.15
N LEU A 52 -10.11 -11.67 -11.13
CA LEU A 52 -10.69 -13.02 -11.02
C LEU A 52 -11.95 -13.21 -11.89
N ALA A 53 -12.78 -12.18 -12.04
CA ALA A 53 -14.00 -12.22 -12.84
C ALA A 53 -13.75 -12.43 -14.35
N PHE A 54 -12.49 -12.32 -14.80
CA PHE A 54 -12.08 -12.60 -16.17
C PHE A 54 -12.28 -14.08 -16.59
N LYS A 55 -12.53 -14.99 -15.62
CA LYS A 55 -12.69 -16.44 -15.81
C LYS A 55 -13.86 -16.88 -16.74
N ASN A 56 -14.83 -16.01 -17.04
CA ASN A 56 -16.11 -16.41 -17.65
C ASN A 56 -16.36 -15.92 -19.10
N LYS A 57 -15.35 -15.53 -19.88
CA LYS A 57 -15.53 -15.11 -21.28
C LYS A 57 -14.85 -16.05 -22.28
N PRO A 58 -15.58 -16.96 -22.97
CA PRO A 58 -14.98 -18.06 -23.74
C PRO A 58 -14.28 -17.73 -25.07
N GLN A 59 -13.87 -16.50 -25.39
CA GLN A 59 -13.37 -16.23 -26.77
C GLN A 59 -12.46 -15.00 -26.99
N ALA A 60 -11.86 -14.41 -25.96
CA ALA A 60 -11.04 -13.20 -26.14
C ALA A 60 -9.53 -13.52 -26.26
N LEU A 61 -8.83 -12.77 -27.13
CA LEU A 61 -7.36 -12.67 -27.18
C LEU A 61 -6.73 -12.64 -25.77
N LEU A 62 -5.46 -13.08 -25.68
CA LEU A 62 -4.64 -13.00 -24.45
C LEU A 62 -4.84 -11.64 -23.75
N SER A 63 -5.52 -11.67 -22.60
CA SER A 63 -5.91 -10.45 -21.90
C SER A 63 -4.79 -9.98 -20.98
N GLN A 64 -4.51 -8.69 -21.05
CA GLN A 64 -3.44 -8.03 -20.30
C GLN A 64 -3.91 -7.58 -18.91
N SER A 65 -5.20 -7.24 -18.77
CA SER A 65 -5.78 -6.64 -17.57
C SER A 65 -5.64 -7.50 -16.30
N PRO A 66 -5.79 -8.84 -16.35
CA PRO A 66 -5.67 -9.66 -15.14
C PRO A 66 -4.27 -9.64 -14.51
N LEU A 67 -3.21 -9.63 -15.32
CA LEU A 67 -1.82 -9.59 -14.83
C LEU A 67 -1.49 -8.22 -14.24
N VAL A 68 -1.88 -7.15 -14.92
CA VAL A 68 -1.71 -5.77 -14.42
C VAL A 68 -2.44 -5.60 -13.09
N ALA A 69 -3.66 -6.11 -12.97
CA ALA A 69 -4.45 -6.02 -11.74
C ALA A 69 -3.82 -6.79 -10.57
N ALA A 70 -3.41 -8.05 -10.78
CA ALA A 70 -2.74 -8.84 -9.74
C ALA A 70 -1.41 -8.21 -9.30
N ALA A 71 -0.62 -7.73 -10.27
CA ALA A 71 0.63 -7.03 -10.01
C ALA A 71 0.41 -5.68 -9.30
N CYS A 72 -0.68 -4.96 -9.61
CA CYS A 72 -1.04 -3.72 -8.94
C CYS A 72 -1.39 -3.93 -7.46
N VAL A 73 -2.19 -4.95 -7.14
CA VAL A 73 -2.47 -5.31 -5.75
C VAL A 73 -1.19 -5.68 -5.00
N LEU A 74 -0.31 -6.48 -5.64
CA LEU A 74 0.99 -6.82 -5.06
C LEU A 74 1.87 -5.57 -4.86
N GLY A 75 1.85 -4.64 -5.82
CA GLY A 75 2.58 -3.37 -5.76
C GLY A 75 2.14 -2.46 -4.62
N ILE A 76 0.83 -2.41 -4.31
CA ILE A 76 0.31 -1.66 -3.15
C ILE A 76 0.92 -2.21 -1.85
N GLY A 77 0.89 -3.53 -1.67
CA GLY A 77 1.44 -4.17 -0.47
C GLY A 77 2.95 -4.01 -0.35
N LEU A 78 3.69 -4.25 -1.44
CA LEU A 78 5.14 -4.09 -1.46
C LEU A 78 5.59 -2.63 -1.29
N GLY A 79 4.86 -1.67 -1.88
CA GLY A 79 5.10 -0.24 -1.70
C GLY A 79 5.01 0.15 -0.22
N GLY A 80 3.96 -0.30 0.47
CA GLY A 80 3.84 -0.06 1.91
C GLY A 80 4.89 -0.77 2.75
N PHE A 81 5.34 -1.97 2.36
CA PHE A 81 6.50 -2.58 3.03
C PHE A 81 7.78 -1.78 2.87
N ILE A 82 8.07 -1.32 1.64
CA ILE A 82 9.23 -0.49 1.37
C ILE A 82 9.16 0.77 2.22
N ASP A 83 7.99 1.40 2.30
CA ASP A 83 7.75 2.59 3.10
C ASP A 83 8.03 2.36 4.60
N GLY A 84 7.37 1.36 5.22
CA GLY A 84 7.58 1.06 6.64
C GLY A 84 8.97 0.55 6.98
N ILE A 85 9.60 -0.25 6.11
CA ILE A 85 10.97 -0.75 6.39
C ILE A 85 11.99 0.36 6.19
N VAL A 86 11.96 1.03 5.03
CA VAL A 86 12.99 1.99 4.65
C VAL A 86 12.80 3.30 5.42
N PHE A 87 11.61 3.90 5.37
CA PHE A 87 11.40 5.21 5.99
C PHE A 87 11.09 5.11 7.48
N HIS A 88 10.27 4.15 7.94
CA HIS A 88 9.95 4.08 9.37
C HIS A 88 11.05 3.45 10.22
N GLN A 89 11.66 2.37 9.74
CA GLN A 89 12.54 1.56 10.60
C GLN A 89 14.03 1.83 10.36
N ILE A 90 14.49 1.82 9.10
CA ILE A 90 15.91 2.01 8.77
C ILE A 90 16.30 3.48 8.90
N LEU A 91 15.58 4.36 8.19
CA LEU A 91 15.88 5.79 8.17
C LEU A 91 15.28 6.51 9.37
N GLN A 92 14.20 5.99 9.94
CA GLN A 92 13.44 6.61 11.03
C GLN A 92 13.07 8.06 10.72
N TRP A 93 12.74 8.31 9.46
CA TRP A 93 12.34 9.64 9.02
C TRP A 93 10.96 10.01 9.55
N HIS A 94 10.09 9.02 9.73
CA HIS A 94 8.76 9.18 10.32
C HIS A 94 8.25 7.85 10.84
N GLU A 95 7.23 7.87 11.67
CA GLU A 95 6.50 6.69 12.12
C GLU A 95 5.00 6.94 11.93
N MET A 96 4.16 5.92 12.00
CA MET A 96 2.74 6.05 11.66
C MET A 96 2.01 7.21 12.35
N VAL A 97 2.41 7.61 13.56
CA VAL A 97 1.75 8.69 14.32
C VAL A 97 2.75 9.70 14.92
N SER A 98 3.96 9.80 14.39
CA SER A 98 5.08 10.56 14.98
C SER A 98 4.84 12.06 15.08
N ALA A 99 3.95 12.65 14.27
CA ALA A 99 3.55 14.06 14.42
C ALA A 99 2.47 14.28 15.49
N LYS A 100 1.74 13.23 15.90
CA LYS A 100 0.81 13.27 17.03
C LYS A 100 1.50 12.90 18.33
N ILE A 101 2.40 11.93 18.28
CA ILE A 101 3.10 11.35 19.42
C ILE A 101 4.58 11.34 19.09
N ILE A 102 5.25 12.42 19.49
CA ILE A 102 6.67 12.65 19.18
C ILE A 102 7.52 11.58 19.88
N PRO A 103 8.33 10.77 19.15
CA PRO A 103 9.06 9.63 19.70
C PRO A 103 10.35 10.06 20.42
N LEU A 104 10.22 10.71 21.58
CA LEU A 104 11.35 11.22 22.38
C LEU A 104 11.84 10.25 23.45
N ASP A 105 11.04 9.25 23.80
CA ASP A 105 11.32 8.31 24.88
C ASP A 105 10.86 6.89 24.56
N PHE A 106 11.15 5.96 25.47
CA PHE A 106 10.78 4.55 25.31
C PHE A 106 9.27 4.36 25.07
N THR A 107 8.42 5.09 25.79
CA THR A 107 6.97 4.91 25.72
C THR A 107 6.42 5.43 24.40
N SER A 108 6.76 6.66 24.02
CA SER A 108 6.35 7.29 22.76
C SER A 108 6.88 6.53 21.53
N LYS A 109 8.14 6.06 21.56
CA LYS A 109 8.69 5.19 20.51
C LYS A 109 7.96 3.84 20.44
N SER A 110 7.62 3.25 21.59
CA SER A 110 6.87 1.99 21.63
C SER A 110 5.44 2.12 21.11
N ILE A 111 4.80 3.27 21.32
CA ILE A 111 3.47 3.55 20.75
C ILE A 111 3.55 3.63 19.22
N ASN A 112 4.51 4.38 18.69
CA ASN A 112 4.72 4.47 17.25
C ASN A 112 5.06 3.11 16.64
N MET A 113 5.94 2.33 17.28
CA MET A 113 6.26 0.96 16.86
C MET A 113 5.02 0.05 16.80
N PHE A 114 4.08 0.22 17.73
CA PHE A 114 2.81 -0.52 17.68
C PHE A 114 1.98 -0.13 16.44
N TRP A 115 1.85 1.17 16.15
CA TRP A 115 1.12 1.65 14.99
C TRP A 115 1.79 1.27 13.66
N ASP A 116 3.13 1.32 13.59
CA ASP A 116 3.92 0.76 12.48
C ASP A 116 3.66 -0.73 12.30
N GLY A 117 3.52 -1.48 13.40
CA GLY A 117 3.16 -2.90 13.37
C GLY A 117 1.77 -3.15 12.76
N ILE A 118 0.77 -2.33 13.09
CA ILE A 118 -0.57 -2.38 12.48
C ILE A 118 -0.48 -2.07 10.99
N PHE A 119 0.28 -1.04 10.61
CA PHE A 119 0.54 -0.70 9.21
C PHE A 119 1.19 -1.88 8.46
N HIS A 120 2.22 -2.50 9.02
CA HIS A 120 2.87 -3.67 8.42
C HIS A 120 1.95 -4.89 8.32
N ALA A 121 1.08 -5.11 9.31
CA ALA A 121 0.09 -6.18 9.23
C ALA A 121 -0.87 -5.95 8.05
N PHE A 122 -1.30 -4.72 7.83
CA PHE A 122 -2.09 -4.35 6.65
C PHE A 122 -1.32 -4.61 5.34
N THR A 123 -0.10 -4.11 5.20
CA THR A 123 0.70 -4.29 3.98
C THR A 123 1.04 -5.76 3.72
N LEU A 124 1.23 -6.55 4.77
CA LEU A 124 1.40 -8.01 4.70
C LEU A 124 0.17 -8.70 4.11
N LEU A 125 -1.02 -8.36 4.61
CA LEU A 125 -2.27 -8.93 4.12
C LEU A 125 -2.50 -8.59 2.64
N ILE A 126 -2.27 -7.34 2.24
CA ILE A 126 -2.38 -6.94 0.83
C ILE A 126 -1.36 -7.65 -0.04
N THR A 127 -0.10 -7.77 0.42
CA THR A 127 0.96 -8.50 -0.28
C THR A 127 0.58 -9.96 -0.48
N PHE A 128 0.11 -10.63 0.58
CA PHE A 128 -0.35 -12.02 0.50
C PHE A 128 -1.53 -12.18 -0.46
N PHE A 129 -2.50 -11.26 -0.43
CA PHE A 129 -3.61 -11.25 -1.37
C PHE A 129 -3.12 -11.08 -2.83
N GLY A 130 -2.18 -10.18 -3.09
CA GLY A 130 -1.53 -10.02 -4.39
C GLY A 130 -0.83 -11.29 -4.88
N ILE A 131 -0.12 -11.99 -3.99
CA ILE A 131 0.52 -13.28 -4.29
C ILE A 131 -0.54 -14.33 -4.64
N LEU A 132 -1.64 -14.43 -3.88
CA LEU A 132 -2.73 -15.37 -4.17
C LEU A 132 -3.40 -15.09 -5.53
N LEU A 133 -3.62 -13.81 -5.87
CA LEU A 133 -4.13 -13.40 -7.17
C LEU A 133 -3.18 -13.82 -8.29
N LEU A 134 -1.89 -13.53 -8.13
CA LEU A 134 -0.86 -13.90 -9.11
C LEU A 134 -0.76 -15.42 -9.28
N TYR A 135 -0.77 -16.18 -8.18
CA TYR A 135 -0.76 -17.64 -8.20
C TYR A 135 -1.95 -18.20 -8.98
N LYS A 136 -3.18 -17.75 -8.67
CA LYS A 136 -4.39 -18.18 -9.38
C LYS A 136 -4.34 -17.82 -10.87
N LEU A 137 -3.75 -16.67 -11.21
CA LEU A 137 -3.62 -16.21 -12.57
C LEU A 137 -2.62 -17.05 -13.38
N LEU A 138 -1.49 -17.42 -12.79
CA LEU A 138 -0.44 -18.19 -13.46
C LEU A 138 -0.89 -19.60 -13.85
N GLN A 139 -1.88 -20.16 -13.15
CA GLN A 139 -2.55 -21.42 -13.48
C GLN A 139 -3.47 -21.34 -14.72
N GLN A 140 -3.69 -20.15 -15.28
CA GLN A 140 -4.55 -19.94 -16.45
C GLN A 140 -3.71 -19.85 -17.73
N ASN A 141 -4.18 -20.51 -18.80
CA ASN A 141 -3.49 -20.54 -20.10
C ASN A 141 -3.82 -19.34 -21.02
N GLN A 142 -4.82 -18.53 -20.69
CA GLN A 142 -5.34 -17.45 -21.56
C GLN A 142 -4.87 -16.04 -21.18
N VAL A 143 -3.77 -15.93 -20.42
CA VAL A 143 -3.27 -14.65 -19.88
C VAL A 143 -1.98 -14.26 -20.59
N LEU A 144 -1.85 -12.99 -21.02
CA LEU A 144 -0.58 -12.51 -21.58
C LEU A 144 0.46 -12.36 -20.45
N LYS A 145 1.40 -13.30 -20.40
CA LYS A 145 2.50 -13.31 -19.42
C LYS A 145 3.67 -12.49 -19.96
N HIS A 146 3.62 -11.17 -19.77
CA HIS A 146 4.68 -10.26 -20.22
C HIS A 146 5.29 -9.47 -19.05
N ARG A 147 6.62 -9.40 -18.99
CA ARG A 147 7.38 -8.73 -17.91
C ARG A 147 6.95 -7.28 -17.70
N ASN A 148 6.80 -6.50 -18.78
CA ASN A 148 6.40 -5.09 -18.68
C ASN A 148 4.98 -4.89 -18.12
N LEU A 149 4.05 -5.83 -18.32
CA LEU A 149 2.72 -5.76 -17.72
C LEU A 149 2.79 -6.00 -16.21
N PHE A 150 3.64 -6.94 -15.80
CA PHE A 150 3.89 -7.22 -14.39
C PHE A 150 4.60 -6.05 -13.69
N ILE A 151 5.74 -5.59 -14.21
CA ILE A 151 6.48 -4.45 -13.65
C ILE A 151 5.63 -3.19 -13.67
N GLY A 152 4.92 -2.93 -14.78
CA GLY A 152 4.05 -1.76 -14.88
C GLY A 152 2.92 -1.78 -13.86
N GLY A 153 2.29 -2.95 -13.64
CA GLY A 153 1.29 -3.12 -12.59
C GLY A 153 1.88 -2.90 -11.19
N LEU A 154 3.05 -3.47 -10.88
CA LEU A 154 3.74 -3.26 -9.60
C LEU A 154 3.99 -1.77 -9.32
N LEU A 155 4.51 -1.03 -10.31
CA LEU A 155 4.80 0.41 -10.19
C LEU A 155 3.52 1.23 -9.99
N MET A 156 2.45 0.91 -10.73
CA MET A 156 1.15 1.55 -10.53
C MET A 156 0.61 1.31 -9.12
N GLY A 157 0.72 0.08 -8.63
CA GLY A 157 0.29 -0.28 -7.28
C GLY A 157 1.06 0.47 -6.20
N TRP A 158 2.39 0.50 -6.30
CA TRP A 158 3.24 1.22 -5.35
C TRP A 158 2.89 2.72 -5.34
N GLY A 159 2.81 3.37 -6.51
CA GLY A 159 2.47 4.78 -6.53
C GLY A 159 1.06 5.09 -6.03
N LEU A 160 0.08 4.19 -6.24
CA LEU A 160 -1.26 4.35 -5.68
C LEU A 160 -1.25 4.25 -4.14
N PHE A 161 -0.46 3.33 -3.58
CA PHE A 161 -0.24 3.26 -2.14
C PHE A 161 0.31 4.59 -1.62
N ASN A 162 1.45 5.07 -2.16
CA ASN A 162 2.07 6.31 -1.71
C ASN A 162 1.15 7.53 -1.88
N LEU A 163 0.37 7.60 -2.96
CA LEU A 163 -0.56 8.73 -3.18
C LEU A 163 -1.67 8.76 -2.14
N ILE A 164 -2.30 7.61 -1.85
CA ILE A 164 -3.41 7.55 -0.89
C ILE A 164 -2.86 7.77 0.52
N GLU A 165 -1.80 7.07 0.89
CA GLU A 165 -1.11 7.22 2.17
C GLU A 165 -0.70 8.69 2.37
N GLY A 166 0.10 9.24 1.45
CA GLY A 166 0.66 10.58 1.60
C GLY A 166 -0.39 11.68 1.53
N LEU A 167 -1.42 11.55 0.71
CA LEU A 167 -2.50 12.54 0.66
C LEU A 167 -3.22 12.62 2.02
N PHE A 168 -3.59 11.48 2.59
CA PHE A 168 -4.39 11.48 3.80
C PHE A 168 -3.55 11.66 5.06
N ASN A 169 -2.47 10.90 5.24
CA ASN A 169 -1.70 10.94 6.48
C ASN A 169 -0.70 12.10 6.52
N HIS A 170 -0.10 12.50 5.39
CA HIS A 170 0.85 13.62 5.39
C HIS A 170 0.18 14.99 5.25
N HIS A 171 -0.90 15.09 4.46
CA HIS A 171 -1.51 16.38 4.14
C HIS A 171 -2.85 16.64 4.85
N VAL A 172 -3.80 15.70 4.82
CA VAL A 172 -5.15 15.91 5.36
C VAL A 172 -5.18 15.79 6.88
N PHE A 173 -4.76 14.64 7.43
CA PHE A 173 -4.84 14.32 8.86
C PHE A 173 -3.56 14.64 9.62
N LYS A 174 -2.42 14.73 8.91
CA LYS A 174 -1.11 15.11 9.46
C LYS A 174 -0.69 14.22 10.63
N PHE A 175 -0.74 12.91 10.42
CA PHE A 175 -0.25 11.93 11.39
C PHE A 175 1.28 11.89 11.46
N HIS A 176 1.93 12.19 10.34
CA HIS A 176 3.38 12.31 10.20
C HIS A 176 3.70 13.10 8.93
N THR A 177 4.95 13.52 8.77
CA THR A 177 5.48 14.01 7.50
C THR A 177 6.49 13.01 6.97
N VAL A 178 6.81 13.02 5.68
CA VAL A 178 7.77 12.06 5.08
C VAL A 178 9.14 12.11 5.75
N LYS A 179 9.52 13.28 6.27
CA LYS A 179 10.73 13.44 7.08
C LYS A 179 10.43 14.40 8.21
N ASP A 180 10.07 13.83 9.35
CA ASP A 180 9.78 14.57 10.56
C ASP A 180 11.01 15.30 11.07
N PHE A 181 10.75 16.44 11.72
CA PHE A 181 11.75 17.34 12.32
C PHE A 181 12.74 17.99 11.33
N ASP A 182 12.55 17.80 10.02
CA ASP A 182 13.27 18.59 9.01
C ASP A 182 12.86 20.07 9.08
N LEU A 183 13.75 20.98 8.65
CA LEU A 183 13.45 22.42 8.62
C LEU A 183 12.31 22.77 7.65
N ASN A 184 12.12 21.96 6.61
CA ASN A 184 11.02 22.14 5.65
C ASN A 184 10.31 20.80 5.35
N PRO A 185 9.46 20.28 6.26
CA PRO A 185 8.82 18.98 6.08
C PRO A 185 7.89 18.91 4.86
N GLN A 186 7.34 20.05 4.44
CA GLN A 186 6.42 20.10 3.29
C GLN A 186 7.10 19.79 1.96
N ILE A 187 8.39 20.10 1.80
CA ILE A 187 9.10 19.75 0.57
C ILE A 187 9.15 18.23 0.39
N TRP A 188 9.36 17.49 1.48
CA TRP A 188 9.41 16.03 1.48
C TRP A 188 8.02 15.42 1.19
N ASN A 189 6.96 15.97 1.79
CA ASN A 189 5.59 15.53 1.49
C ASN A 189 5.22 15.70 0.01
N ILE A 190 5.52 16.88 -0.56
CA ILE A 190 5.25 17.16 -1.98
C ILE A 190 6.14 16.29 -2.88
N SER A 191 7.42 16.13 -2.55
CA SER A 191 8.34 15.25 -3.30
C SER A 191 7.86 13.80 -3.30
N PHE A 192 7.30 13.32 -2.19
CA PHE A 192 6.74 11.98 -2.10
C PHE A 192 5.52 11.80 -3.03
N LEU A 193 4.59 12.76 -3.05
CA LEU A 193 3.47 12.73 -4.00
C LEU A 193 3.95 12.83 -5.45
N ALA A 194 4.90 13.70 -5.75
CA ALA A 194 5.48 13.85 -7.09
C ALA A 194 6.18 12.56 -7.56
N PHE A 195 6.97 11.93 -6.68
CA PHE A 195 7.59 10.63 -6.94
C PHE A 195 6.54 9.54 -7.20
N SER A 196 5.44 9.57 -6.45
CA SER A 196 4.32 8.63 -6.63
C SER A 196 3.66 8.75 -8.00
N ILE A 197 3.42 9.98 -8.46
CA ILE A 197 2.90 10.25 -9.81
C ILE A 197 3.90 9.75 -10.87
N LEU A 198 5.20 10.03 -10.68
CA LEU A 198 6.24 9.60 -11.60
C LEU A 198 6.25 8.08 -11.78
N ILE A 199 6.23 7.30 -10.70
CA ILE A 199 6.24 5.83 -10.79
C ILE A 199 4.94 5.28 -11.40
N ILE A 200 3.78 5.90 -11.18
CA ILE A 200 2.53 5.53 -11.87
C ILE A 200 2.64 5.77 -13.36
N VAL A 201 3.16 6.93 -13.79
CA VAL A 201 3.33 7.27 -15.21
C VAL A 201 4.30 6.30 -15.88
N LEU A 202 5.41 5.95 -15.22
CA LEU A 202 6.34 4.93 -15.72
C LEU A 202 5.66 3.56 -15.85
N GLY A 203 4.88 3.16 -14.84
CA GLY A 203 4.13 1.90 -14.88
C GLY A 203 3.12 1.86 -16.03
N TYR A 204 2.37 2.94 -16.23
CA TYR A 204 1.44 3.10 -17.35
C TYR A 204 2.15 2.99 -18.70
N PHE A 205 3.29 3.67 -18.88
CA PHE A 205 4.05 3.63 -20.13
C PHE A 205 4.56 2.22 -20.48
N LEU A 206 5.02 1.46 -19.49
CA LEU A 206 5.44 0.06 -19.67
C LEU A 206 4.29 -0.82 -20.15
N ILE A 207 3.08 -0.62 -19.61
CA ILE A 207 1.88 -1.36 -20.02
C ILE A 207 1.45 -0.94 -21.42
N TYR A 208 1.40 0.37 -21.68
CA TYR A 208 0.97 0.95 -22.95
C TYR A 208 1.78 0.43 -24.14
N LYS A 209 3.11 0.30 -24.00
CA LYS A 209 3.96 -0.26 -25.06
C LYS A 209 3.55 -1.66 -25.52
N ILE A 210 3.05 -2.51 -24.62
CA ILE A 210 2.64 -3.88 -24.97
C ILE A 210 1.32 -3.91 -25.74
N LYS A 211 0.43 -2.94 -25.49
CA LYS A 211 -0.80 -2.78 -26.26
C LYS A 211 -0.50 -2.50 -27.74
N ASN A 212 0.51 -1.68 -28.02
CA ASN A 212 0.85 -1.31 -29.40
C ASN A 212 1.50 -2.46 -30.20
N ILE A 213 2.35 -3.29 -29.57
CA ILE A 213 3.03 -4.41 -30.26
C ILE A 213 2.04 -5.43 -30.84
N HIS A 214 0.98 -5.77 -30.09
CA HIS A 214 -0.05 -6.69 -30.59
C HIS A 214 -0.90 -6.09 -31.72
N HIS A 215 -1.12 -4.77 -31.71
CA HIS A 215 -1.84 -4.08 -32.78
C HIS A 215 -1.03 -3.95 -34.08
N GLU A 216 0.28 -3.76 -33.99
CA GLU A 216 1.16 -3.67 -35.17
C GLU A 216 1.30 -5.02 -35.88
N ASN A 217 1.54 -6.11 -35.14
CA ASN A 217 1.64 -7.46 -35.72
C ASN A 217 0.35 -7.95 -36.39
N TRP A 218 -0.81 -7.40 -36.02
CA TRP A 218 -2.07 -7.75 -36.68
C TRP A 218 -2.26 -7.02 -38.03
N ARG A 219 -1.64 -5.84 -38.21
CA ARG A 219 -1.71 -5.08 -39.48
C ARG A 219 -0.74 -5.56 -40.55
N THR A 220 0.35 -6.23 -40.18
CA THR A 220 1.40 -6.67 -41.12
C THR A 220 1.19 -8.09 -41.64
N ASN A 221 0.15 -8.81 -41.18
CA ASN A 221 -0.17 -10.19 -41.58
C ASN A 221 -1.46 -10.30 -42.42
N SER A 222 -1.88 -9.21 -43.07
CA SER A 222 -2.95 -9.15 -44.08
C SER A 222 -2.39 -8.69 -45.41
#